data_AF-A0A920SIN8-F1
#
_entry.id   AF-A0A920SIN8-F1
#
_cell.length_a   1.000
_cell.length_b   1.000
_cell.length_c   1.000
_cell.angle_alpha   90.00
_cell.angle_beta   90.00
_cell.angle_gamma   90.00
#
_symmetry.space_group_name_H-M   'P 1'
#
loop_
_entity.id
_entity.type
_entity.pdbx_description
1 polymer ?
#
loop_
_entity_poly.entity_id
_entity_poly.type
_entity_poly.pdbx_seq_one_letter_code
_entity_poly.pdbx_strand_id
1 'polypeptide(L)'
;MAHLARGYKAIKLRVGDNVRADSDRVEKVRECVGDDVDILVDANTGYSLGQVRKIMPLLEDLDVGWLEEPFPAMDFHNYRLAATYGGVPIAAGENHFTRYEFARLIEDAAVSYAQPDLSKTGGMTEAIRIAALTSAWKIPIHPHTSLTGINMAASIHLLSAIDNGVILKGRDALQSIS
;
A
#
# COMPACT_ATOMS: atom_id res chain seq x y z
N MET A 1 -20.15 0.77 8.78
CA MET A 1 -21.35 1.31 8.09
C MET A 1 -21.37 2.83 7.98
N ALA A 2 -21.15 3.61 9.04
CA ALA A 2 -21.19 5.09 8.96
C ALA A 2 -20.24 5.70 7.91
N HIS A 3 -19.06 5.10 7.69
CA HIS A 3 -18.13 5.56 6.64
C HIS A 3 -18.62 5.27 5.21
N LEU A 4 -19.24 4.10 4.97
CA LEU A 4 -19.78 3.79 3.64
C LEU A 4 -20.93 4.72 3.26
N ALA A 5 -21.78 5.06 4.23
CA ALA A 5 -22.83 6.07 4.05
C ALA A 5 -22.28 7.48 3.71
N ARG A 6 -21.03 7.76 4.07
CA ARG A 6 -20.32 9.01 3.71
C ARG A 6 -19.61 8.94 2.35
N GLY A 7 -19.78 7.86 1.60
CA GLY A 7 -19.23 7.70 0.25
C GLY A 7 -17.84 7.09 0.17
N TYR A 8 -17.24 6.66 1.30
CA TYR A 8 -15.95 5.96 1.27
C TYR A 8 -16.06 4.65 0.48
N LYS A 9 -15.09 4.40 -0.40
CA LYS A 9 -15.07 3.24 -1.32
C LYS A 9 -13.98 2.21 -1.00
N ALA A 10 -13.06 2.56 -0.11
CA ALA A 10 -11.98 1.69 0.32
C ALA A 10 -11.82 1.75 1.84
N ILE A 11 -11.35 0.65 2.42
CA ILE A 11 -10.95 0.56 3.82
C ILE A 11 -9.58 -0.11 3.93
N LYS A 12 -8.75 0.36 4.85
CA LYS A 12 -7.48 -0.28 5.21
C LYS A 12 -7.58 -0.88 6.60
N LEU A 13 -7.32 -2.19 6.69
CA LEU A 13 -7.37 -2.96 7.93
C LEU A 13 -5.97 -3.23 8.44
N ARG A 14 -5.81 -3.20 9.76
CA ARG A 14 -4.58 -3.66 10.39
C ARG A 14 -4.58 -5.17 10.51
N VAL A 15 -3.47 -5.77 10.11
CA VAL A 15 -3.11 -7.18 10.28
C VAL A 15 -1.69 -7.23 10.85
N GLY A 16 -1.08 -8.42 10.97
CA GLY A 16 0.29 -8.56 11.46
C GLY A 16 0.40 -9.19 12.85
N ASP A 17 -0.72 -9.52 13.49
CA ASP A 17 -0.72 -10.14 14.82
C ASP A 17 -0.43 -11.64 14.72
N ASN A 18 -1.29 -12.36 13.99
CA ASN A 18 -1.14 -13.77 13.67
C ASN A 18 -2.12 -14.14 12.54
N VAL A 19 -1.68 -15.03 11.65
CA VAL A 19 -2.41 -15.37 10.42
C VAL A 19 -3.87 -15.75 10.69
N ARG A 20 -4.15 -16.58 11.70
CA ARG A 20 -5.52 -17.04 11.97
C ARG A 20 -6.45 -15.88 12.35
N ALA A 21 -6.06 -15.07 13.33
CA ALA A 21 -6.89 -13.96 13.77
C ALA A 21 -7.04 -12.87 12.69
N ASP A 22 -5.98 -12.66 11.90
CA ASP A 22 -6.01 -11.71 10.78
C ASP A 22 -6.92 -12.22 9.66
N SER A 23 -6.87 -13.51 9.32
CA SER A 23 -7.79 -14.18 8.38
C SER A 23 -9.24 -13.99 8.79
N ASP A 24 -9.59 -14.39 10.02
CA ASP A 24 -10.96 -14.25 10.55
C ASP A 24 -11.45 -12.79 10.51
N ARG A 25 -10.54 -11.84 10.71
CA ARG A 25 -10.85 -10.40 10.69
C ARG A 25 -11.16 -9.92 9.27
N VAL A 26 -10.31 -10.27 8.29
CA VAL A 26 -10.49 -9.83 6.90
C VAL A 26 -11.75 -10.44 6.29
N GLU A 27 -12.01 -11.74 6.54
CA GLU A 27 -13.24 -12.43 6.10
C GLU A 27 -14.50 -11.73 6.62
N LYS A 28 -14.59 -11.52 7.94
CA LYS A 28 -15.73 -10.84 8.56
C LYS A 28 -15.94 -9.43 8.03
N VAL A 29 -14.85 -8.72 7.74
CA VAL A 29 -14.96 -7.38 7.15
C VAL A 29 -15.49 -7.48 5.72
N ARG A 30 -14.98 -8.39 4.89
CA ARG A 30 -15.50 -8.64 3.53
C ARG A 30 -16.98 -8.97 3.53
N GLU A 31 -17.41 -9.91 4.38
CA GLU A 31 -18.83 -10.26 4.57
C GLU A 31 -19.69 -9.04 4.93
N CYS A 32 -19.14 -8.13 5.72
CA CYS A 32 -19.83 -6.94 6.20
C CYS A 32 -19.94 -5.84 5.15
N VAL A 33 -18.89 -5.60 4.36
CA VAL A 33 -18.82 -4.48 3.40
C VAL A 33 -19.20 -4.86 1.97
N GLY A 34 -19.28 -6.15 1.65
CA GLY A 34 -19.56 -6.67 0.30
C GLY A 34 -18.40 -6.46 -0.68
N ASP A 35 -18.62 -6.80 -1.94
CA ASP A 35 -17.55 -6.85 -2.97
C ASP A 35 -17.26 -5.48 -3.62
N ASP A 36 -18.15 -4.51 -3.41
CA ASP A 36 -18.02 -3.18 -4.02
C ASP A 36 -16.97 -2.31 -3.32
N VAL A 37 -16.65 -2.60 -2.06
CA VAL A 37 -15.68 -1.85 -1.25
C VAL A 37 -14.30 -2.48 -1.35
N ASP A 38 -13.28 -1.68 -1.68
CA ASP A 38 -11.90 -2.16 -1.66
C ASP A 38 -11.43 -2.41 -0.24
N ILE A 39 -10.76 -3.54 -0.04
CA ILE A 39 -10.10 -3.88 1.22
C ILE A 39 -8.61 -3.88 0.99
N LEU A 40 -7.91 -3.17 1.86
CA LEU A 40 -6.45 -3.10 1.91
C LEU A 40 -6.03 -3.62 3.27
N VAL A 41 -4.86 -4.25 3.35
CA VAL A 41 -4.34 -4.71 4.63
C VAL A 41 -2.93 -4.19 4.86
N ASP A 42 -2.63 -3.87 6.11
CA ASP A 42 -1.37 -3.31 6.56
C ASP A 42 -0.86 -4.10 7.76
N ALA A 43 0.26 -4.79 7.55
CA ALA A 43 0.89 -5.69 8.51
C ALA A 43 1.89 -4.98 9.43
N ASN A 44 2.28 -3.74 9.13
CA ASN A 44 3.17 -2.91 9.93
C ASN A 44 4.38 -3.69 10.47
N THR A 45 5.08 -4.34 9.55
CA THR A 45 6.30 -5.12 9.77
C THR A 45 6.13 -6.38 10.64
N GLY A 46 4.88 -6.77 10.95
CA GLY A 46 4.57 -7.81 11.94
C GLY A 46 4.68 -9.25 11.44
N TYR A 47 4.85 -9.47 10.13
CA TYR A 47 4.91 -10.82 9.57
C TYR A 47 6.33 -11.33 9.37
N SER A 48 6.46 -12.65 9.49
CA SER A 48 7.55 -13.43 8.91
C SER A 48 7.17 -13.90 7.50
N LEU A 49 8.16 -14.25 6.69
CA LEU A 49 7.94 -14.76 5.33
C LEU A 49 6.98 -15.98 5.31
N GLY A 50 7.09 -16.85 6.31
CA GLY A 50 6.21 -18.02 6.46
C GLY A 50 4.76 -17.66 6.80
N GLN A 51 4.51 -16.53 7.47
CA GLN A 51 3.16 -16.03 7.71
C GLN A 51 2.57 -15.40 6.43
N VAL A 52 3.37 -14.61 5.70
CA VAL A 52 2.95 -14.07 4.39
C VAL A 52 2.54 -15.19 3.45
N ARG A 53 3.34 -16.26 3.35
CA ARG A 53 3.02 -17.44 2.53
C ARG A 53 1.69 -18.11 2.89
N LYS A 54 1.26 -18.01 4.15
CA LYS A 54 0.02 -18.63 4.63
C LYS A 54 -1.20 -17.73 4.43
N ILE A 55 -1.06 -16.41 4.59
CA ILE A 55 -2.19 -15.49 4.53
C ILE A 55 -2.51 -15.03 3.10
N MET A 56 -1.50 -14.91 2.24
CA MET A 56 -1.63 -14.33 0.90
C MET A 56 -2.69 -15.01 0.01
N PRO A 57 -2.85 -16.36 -0.01
CA PRO A 57 -3.93 -16.99 -0.78
C PRO A 57 -5.33 -16.56 -0.33
N LEU A 58 -5.56 -16.43 0.98
CA LEU A 58 -6.84 -15.96 1.49
C LEU A 58 -7.09 -14.50 1.09
N LEU A 59 -6.06 -13.65 1.17
CA LEU A 59 -6.20 -12.25 0.78
C LEU A 59 -6.53 -12.13 -0.72
N GLU A 60 -5.96 -13.00 -1.57
CA GLU A 60 -6.29 -13.09 -2.99
C GLU A 60 -7.75 -13.53 -3.20
N ASP A 61 -8.20 -14.59 -2.52
CA ASP A 61 -9.58 -15.09 -2.59
C ASP A 61 -10.61 -14.03 -2.19
N LEU A 62 -10.23 -13.09 -1.34
CA LEU A 62 -11.07 -11.99 -0.86
C LEU A 62 -10.93 -10.68 -1.66
N ASP A 63 -10.20 -10.70 -2.79
CA ASP A 63 -9.89 -9.53 -3.65
C ASP A 63 -9.34 -8.35 -2.83
N VAL A 64 -8.34 -8.63 -1.98
CA VAL A 64 -7.62 -7.59 -1.22
C VAL A 64 -6.65 -6.85 -2.15
N GLY A 65 -6.72 -5.52 -2.15
CA GLY A 65 -5.99 -4.67 -3.09
C GLY A 65 -4.47 -4.67 -2.90
N TRP A 66 -3.98 -4.74 -1.66
CA TRP A 66 -2.56 -4.98 -1.36
C TRP A 66 -2.34 -5.49 0.06
N LEU A 67 -1.14 -6.05 0.27
CA LEU A 67 -0.52 -6.30 1.57
C LEU A 67 0.59 -5.25 1.80
N GLU A 68 0.37 -4.36 2.76
CA GLU A 68 1.27 -3.27 3.10
C GLU A 68 2.23 -3.66 4.23
N GLU A 69 3.49 -3.25 4.07
CA GLU A 69 4.61 -3.46 5.00
C GLU A 69 4.61 -4.82 5.72
N PRO A 70 4.69 -5.96 5.00
CA PRO A 70 4.78 -7.27 5.67
C PRO A 70 6.04 -7.40 6.56
N PHE A 71 7.13 -6.70 6.19
CA PHE A 71 8.44 -6.78 6.84
C PHE A 71 9.02 -5.39 7.11
N PRO A 72 10.00 -5.26 8.02
CA PRO A 72 10.79 -4.04 8.18
C PRO A 72 11.41 -3.59 6.85
N ALA A 73 11.51 -2.28 6.62
CA ALA A 73 11.98 -1.68 5.37
C ALA A 73 13.34 -2.23 4.87
N MET A 74 14.26 -2.55 5.80
CA MET A 74 15.59 -3.06 5.47
C MET A 74 15.63 -4.56 5.12
N ASP A 75 14.51 -5.27 5.22
CA ASP A 75 14.42 -6.70 4.92
C ASP A 75 14.16 -6.97 3.43
N PHE A 76 15.07 -6.46 2.59
CA PHE A 76 14.98 -6.59 1.13
C PHE A 76 14.90 -8.06 0.68
N HIS A 77 15.52 -8.97 1.43
CA HIS A 77 15.50 -10.40 1.15
C HIS A 77 14.08 -10.97 1.21
N ASN A 78 13.36 -10.73 2.31
CA ASN A 78 12.01 -11.25 2.46
C ASN A 78 11.02 -10.54 1.54
N TYR A 79 11.17 -9.24 1.30
CA TYR A 79 10.39 -8.52 0.29
C TYR A 79 10.50 -9.17 -1.10
N ARG A 80 11.73 -9.42 -1.56
CA ARG A 80 11.98 -10.06 -2.86
C ARG A 80 11.37 -11.46 -2.93
N LEU A 81 11.49 -12.27 -1.86
CA LEU A 81 10.91 -13.61 -1.83
C LEU A 81 9.38 -13.56 -1.81
N ALA A 82 8.77 -12.70 -1.00
CA ALA A 82 7.32 -12.57 -0.91
C ALA A 82 6.69 -12.10 -2.22
N ALA A 83 7.35 -11.19 -2.96
CA ALA A 83 6.90 -10.74 -4.27
C ALA A 83 6.76 -11.90 -5.28
N THR A 84 7.52 -12.99 -5.11
CA THR A 84 7.40 -14.19 -5.97
C THR A 84 6.20 -15.07 -5.67
N TYR A 85 5.51 -14.88 -4.54
CA TYR A 85 4.35 -15.69 -4.17
C TYR A 85 3.11 -15.36 -5.02
N GLY A 86 3.02 -14.13 -5.55
CA GLY A 86 1.92 -13.69 -6.41
C GLY A 86 0.60 -13.52 -5.68
N GLY A 87 -0.47 -13.28 -6.43
CA GLY A 87 -1.85 -13.20 -5.93
C GLY A 87 -2.25 -11.84 -5.36
N VAL A 88 -1.47 -11.29 -4.43
CA VAL A 88 -1.77 -9.99 -3.81
C VAL A 88 -0.59 -9.03 -3.98
N PRO A 89 -0.81 -7.81 -4.50
CA PRO A 89 0.23 -6.79 -4.60
C PRO A 89 0.87 -6.45 -3.25
N ILE A 90 2.17 -6.23 -3.23
CA ILE A 90 2.87 -5.71 -2.03
C ILE A 90 3.00 -4.19 -2.14
N ALA A 91 2.67 -3.50 -1.05
CA ALA A 91 2.86 -2.06 -0.92
C ALA A 91 3.88 -1.75 0.20
N ALA A 92 4.76 -0.77 -0.02
CA ALA A 92 5.66 -0.28 1.01
C ALA A 92 6.17 1.13 0.68
N GLY A 93 6.70 1.82 1.68
CA GLY A 93 7.38 3.10 1.48
C GLY A 93 7.31 4.05 2.66
N GLU A 94 6.44 3.81 3.65
CA GLU A 94 6.28 4.74 4.78
C GLU A 94 7.52 4.78 5.68
N ASN A 95 8.30 3.70 5.70
CA ASN A 95 9.56 3.61 6.44
C ASN A 95 10.78 3.54 5.51
N HIS A 96 10.61 3.93 4.23
CA HIS A 96 11.71 4.09 3.27
C HIS A 96 12.03 5.57 3.03
N PHE A 97 13.32 5.88 2.96
CA PHE A 97 13.86 7.22 2.86
C PHE A 97 14.50 7.47 1.51
N THR A 98 14.14 8.60 0.88
CA THR A 98 14.71 9.10 -0.37
C THR A 98 14.52 8.19 -1.58
N ARG A 99 14.72 8.71 -2.79
CA ARG A 99 14.58 7.91 -4.02
C ARG A 99 15.54 6.73 -4.13
N TYR A 100 16.62 6.70 -3.35
CA TYR A 100 17.61 5.62 -3.41
C TYR A 100 17.06 4.30 -2.84
N GLU A 101 16.30 4.35 -1.75
CA GLU A 101 15.65 3.15 -1.20
C GLU A 101 14.47 2.71 -2.07
N PHE A 102 13.73 3.65 -2.66
CA PHE A 102 12.69 3.32 -3.64
C PHE A 102 13.29 2.70 -4.92
N ALA A 103 14.44 3.19 -5.41
CA ALA A 103 15.15 2.57 -6.52
C ALA A 103 15.48 1.11 -6.23
N ARG A 104 15.90 0.81 -4.99
CA ARG A 104 16.17 -0.56 -4.57
C ARG A 104 14.92 -1.44 -4.57
N LEU A 105 13.79 -0.94 -4.05
CA LEU A 105 12.52 -1.67 -4.09
C LEU A 105 12.08 -2.01 -5.53
N ILE A 106 12.31 -1.09 -6.46
CA ILE A 106 12.01 -1.27 -7.89
C ILE A 106 12.94 -2.31 -8.50
N GLU A 107 14.26 -2.20 -8.30
CA GLU A 107 15.26 -3.14 -8.82
C GLU A 107 15.03 -4.58 -8.31
N ASP A 108 14.53 -4.70 -7.08
CA ASP A 108 14.21 -5.99 -6.46
C ASP A 108 12.84 -6.54 -6.90
N ALA A 109 12.08 -5.78 -7.70
CA ALA A 109 10.69 -6.05 -8.07
C ALA A 109 9.83 -6.35 -6.82
N ALA A 110 10.11 -5.66 -5.71
CA ALA A 110 9.60 -5.98 -4.38
C ALA A 110 8.19 -5.44 -4.12
N VAL A 111 7.80 -4.37 -4.83
CA VAL A 111 6.54 -3.65 -4.57
C VAL A 111 5.81 -3.36 -5.87
N SER A 112 4.48 -3.33 -5.78
CA SER A 112 3.58 -2.87 -6.84
C SER A 112 3.01 -1.48 -6.55
N TYR A 113 3.07 -1.02 -5.30
CA TYR A 113 2.64 0.32 -4.88
C TYR A 113 3.73 0.96 -4.00
N ALA A 114 4.11 2.18 -4.33
CA ALA A 114 5.07 2.96 -3.55
C ALA A 114 4.31 3.91 -2.60
N GLN A 115 4.71 3.93 -1.33
CA GLN A 115 3.99 4.68 -0.28
C GLN A 115 4.88 5.68 0.47
N PRO A 116 5.56 6.63 -0.21
CA PRO A 116 6.41 7.59 0.48
C PRO A 116 5.61 8.41 1.51
N ASP A 117 6.15 8.54 2.72
CA ASP A 117 5.68 9.52 3.68
C ASP A 117 6.46 10.83 3.50
N LEU A 118 5.75 11.91 3.16
CA LEU A 118 6.36 13.21 2.91
C LEU A 118 7.07 13.79 4.13
N SER A 119 6.71 13.39 5.35
CA SER A 119 7.37 13.81 6.59
C SER A 119 8.66 13.04 6.89
N LYS A 120 8.90 11.92 6.21
CA LYS A 120 10.05 11.04 6.45
C LYS A 120 10.98 10.99 5.24
N THR A 121 10.42 10.82 4.05
CA THR A 121 11.18 10.45 2.84
C THR A 121 12.11 11.53 2.29
N GLY A 122 12.02 12.76 2.80
CA GLY A 122 12.79 13.93 2.32
C GLY A 122 11.93 15.10 1.84
N GLY A 123 10.65 15.15 2.22
CA GLY A 123 9.75 16.25 1.88
C GLY A 123 9.18 16.18 0.46
N MET A 124 8.48 17.25 0.08
CA MET A 124 7.82 17.38 -1.23
C MET A 124 8.79 17.20 -2.40
N THR A 125 9.97 17.82 -2.31
CA THR A 125 10.98 17.76 -3.37
C THR A 125 11.43 16.32 -3.64
N GLU A 126 11.65 15.53 -2.59
CA GLU A 126 12.08 14.14 -2.76
C GLU A 126 10.91 13.25 -3.19
N ALA A 127 9.69 13.51 -2.70
CA ALA A 127 8.50 12.78 -3.11
C ALA A 127 8.20 12.95 -4.62
N ILE A 128 8.39 14.14 -5.20
CA ILE A 128 8.26 14.36 -6.66
C ILE A 128 9.31 13.56 -7.45
N ARG A 129 10.54 13.45 -6.93
CA ARG A 129 11.58 12.63 -7.56
C ARG A 129 11.26 11.14 -7.47
N ILE A 130 10.70 10.69 -6.34
CA ILE A 130 10.22 9.32 -6.16
C ILE A 130 9.07 9.05 -7.15
N ALA A 131 8.12 9.98 -7.32
CA ALA A 131 7.04 9.86 -8.30
C ALA A 131 7.53 9.70 -9.73
N ALA A 132 8.48 10.54 -10.15
CA ALA A 132 9.10 10.43 -11.47
C ALA A 132 9.89 9.12 -11.66
N LEU A 133 10.52 8.61 -10.59
CA LEU A 133 11.24 7.34 -10.63
C LEU A 133 10.27 6.15 -10.77
N THR A 134 9.21 6.10 -9.95
CA THR A 134 8.28 4.97 -9.95
C THR A 134 7.38 4.97 -11.19
N SER A 135 7.06 6.15 -11.75
CA SER A 135 6.26 6.26 -12.98
C SER A 135 6.96 5.63 -14.19
N ALA A 136 8.29 5.75 -14.27
CA ALA A 136 9.10 5.08 -15.30
C ALA A 136 8.96 3.55 -15.28
N TRP A 137 8.57 2.98 -14.13
CA TRP A 137 8.34 1.55 -13.93
C TRP A 137 6.86 1.19 -13.83
N LYS A 138 5.95 2.13 -14.12
CA LYS A 138 4.50 1.98 -13.97
C LYS A 138 4.07 1.56 -12.55
N ILE A 139 4.86 1.96 -11.54
CA ILE A 139 4.51 1.76 -10.14
C ILE A 139 3.79 3.02 -9.65
N PRO A 140 2.49 2.90 -9.29
CA PRO A 140 1.73 4.02 -8.74
C PRO A 140 2.21 4.42 -7.35
N ILE A 141 1.93 5.67 -6.99
CA ILE A 141 2.18 6.23 -5.67
C ILE A 141 0.88 6.39 -4.90
N HIS A 142 0.85 5.85 -3.69
CA HIS A 142 -0.13 6.15 -2.67
C HIS A 142 0.61 6.68 -1.43
N PRO A 143 0.77 8.01 -1.27
CA PRO A 143 1.57 8.57 -0.19
C PRO A 143 1.04 8.10 1.16
N HIS A 144 1.94 7.71 2.06
CA HIS A 144 1.56 7.46 3.44
C HIS A 144 1.21 8.79 4.11
N THR A 145 0.03 8.87 4.70
CA THR A 145 -0.42 10.06 5.42
C THR A 145 -0.42 9.80 6.93
N SER A 146 0.49 10.44 7.65
CA SER A 146 0.44 10.49 9.12
C SER A 146 -0.63 11.47 9.61
N LEU A 147 -1.14 11.26 10.83
CA LEU A 147 -2.34 11.85 11.46
C LEU A 147 -2.51 13.38 11.38
N THR A 148 -1.49 14.15 10.98
CA THR A 148 -1.60 15.62 10.97
C THR A 148 -2.24 16.12 9.67
N GLY A 149 -3.05 17.18 9.78
CA GLY A 149 -3.64 17.84 8.61
C GLY A 149 -2.61 18.42 7.65
N ILE A 150 -1.39 18.72 8.12
CA ILE A 150 -0.30 19.23 7.28
C ILE A 150 0.20 18.16 6.31
N ASN A 151 0.48 16.95 6.81
CA ASN A 151 0.94 15.84 5.95
C ASN A 151 -0.15 15.48 4.93
N MET A 152 -1.41 15.41 5.37
CA MET A 152 -2.55 15.19 4.47
C MET A 152 -2.66 16.26 3.38
N ALA A 153 -2.58 17.55 3.73
CA ALA A 153 -2.63 18.63 2.75
C ALA A 153 -1.48 18.54 1.74
N ALA A 154 -0.26 18.24 2.19
CA ALA A 154 0.89 18.06 1.31
C ALA A 154 0.70 16.86 0.36
N SER A 155 0.21 15.72 0.87
CA SER A 155 -0.04 14.53 0.06
C SER A 155 -1.12 14.76 -1.01
N ILE A 156 -2.16 15.54 -0.72
CA ILE A 156 -3.17 15.93 -1.72
C ILE A 156 -2.55 16.80 -2.83
N HIS A 157 -1.69 17.77 -2.47
CA HIS A 157 -0.99 18.59 -3.46
C HIS A 157 -0.04 17.76 -4.32
N LEU A 158 0.66 16.80 -3.73
CA LEU A 158 1.51 15.86 -4.48
C LEU A 158 0.68 15.06 -5.48
N LEU A 159 -0.40 14.42 -5.03
CA LEU A 159 -1.29 13.61 -5.88
C LEU A 159 -1.89 14.42 -7.03
N SER A 160 -2.15 15.71 -6.83
CA SER A 160 -2.67 16.61 -7.88
C SER A 160 -1.61 17.02 -8.91
N ALA A 161 -0.32 16.81 -8.61
CA ALA A 161 0.81 17.29 -9.41
C ALA A 161 1.56 16.18 -10.16
N ILE A 162 1.19 14.91 -9.95
CA ILE A 162 1.83 13.73 -10.55
C ILE A 162 0.81 12.93 -11.36
N ASP A 163 1.28 12.16 -12.34
CA ASP A 163 0.45 11.36 -13.25
C ASP A 163 0.23 9.91 -12.77
N ASN A 164 1.00 9.46 -11.79
CA ASN A 164 0.95 8.09 -11.24
C ASN A 164 0.43 8.05 -9.80
N GLY A 165 -0.25 9.09 -9.33
CA GLY A 165 -0.91 9.10 -8.02
C GLY A 165 -2.19 8.25 -8.04
N VAL A 166 -2.42 7.46 -6.99
CA VAL A 166 -3.63 6.62 -6.87
C VAL A 166 -4.36 6.79 -5.55
N ILE A 167 -5.70 6.77 -5.66
CA ILE A 167 -6.65 6.62 -4.56
C ILE A 167 -7.59 5.51 -5.06
N LEU A 168 -7.62 4.33 -4.42
CA LEU A 168 -8.42 3.19 -4.91
C LEU A 168 -9.92 3.50 -4.91
N LYS A 169 -10.76 3.06 -5.86
CA LYS A 169 -10.74 1.99 -6.91
C LYS A 169 -10.53 2.61 -8.32
N GLY A 170 -9.87 1.99 -9.32
CA GLY A 170 -9.46 0.60 -9.51
C GLY A 170 -8.29 0.43 -10.51
N ARG A 171 -8.16 -0.76 -11.12
CA ARG A 171 -7.04 -1.24 -11.98
C ARG A 171 -6.71 -0.39 -13.23
N ASP A 172 -7.38 0.74 -13.39
CA ASP A 172 -7.01 1.85 -14.26
C ASP A 172 -6.69 3.06 -13.38
N ALA A 173 -5.41 3.24 -13.06
CA ALA A 173 -4.85 4.34 -12.26
C ALA A 173 -4.98 5.74 -12.92
N LEU A 174 -5.98 5.98 -13.77
CA LEU A 174 -6.07 7.19 -14.61
C LEU A 174 -7.40 7.94 -14.56
N GLN A 175 -8.38 7.58 -13.73
CA GLN A 175 -9.64 8.32 -13.68
C GLN A 175 -10.17 8.52 -12.27
N SER A 176 -9.76 9.62 -11.63
CA SER A 176 -10.70 10.55 -10.98
C SER A 176 -9.97 11.81 -10.49
N ILE A 177 -9.84 12.78 -11.39
CA ILE A 177 -9.82 14.20 -11.03
C ILE A 177 -11.01 14.83 -11.75
N SER A 178 -12.16 14.84 -11.06
CA SER A 178 -13.26 15.81 -11.19
C SER A 178 -14.24 15.62 -10.05
#